data_AF-A0A9D8PRH6-F1
#
_entry.id   AF-A0A9D8PRH6-F1
#
_cell.length_a   1.000
_cell.length_b   1.000
_cell.length_c   1.000
_cell.angle_alpha   90.00
_cell.angle_beta   90.00
_cell.angle_gamma   90.00
#
_symmetry.space_group_name_H-M   'P 1'
#
loop_
_entity.id
_entity.type
_entity.pdbx_description
1 polymer ?
#
loop_
_entity_poly.entity_id
_entity_poly.type
_entity_poly.pdbx_seq_one_letter_code
_entity_poly.pdbx_strand_id
1 'polypeptide(L)' 'MLLLFGFPSFSAEAQRQYGITLPGALPDRGLHDALVVAVAHDEFKRLSIASPRRLANGWTVVHDIKGMYGKDEVAGRL' A
#
# COMPACT_ATOMS: atom_id res chain seq x y z
N MET A 1 1.41 2.73 -0.70
CA MET A 1 1.54 3.01 0.75
C MET A 1 2.47 2.05 1.48
N LEU A 2 2.56 0.75 1.12
CA LEU A 2 3.34 -0.27 1.85
C LEU A 2 4.85 0.02 2.05
N LEU A 3 5.45 0.90 1.25
CA LEU A 3 6.90 1.13 1.24
C LEU A 3 7.40 2.37 1.98
N LEU A 4 6.53 3.31 2.30
CA LEU A 4 6.99 4.61 2.79
C LEU A 4 7.49 4.55 4.23
N PHE A 5 7.32 3.41 4.89
CA PHE A 5 7.64 3.16 6.28
C PHE A 5 9.11 2.83 6.54
N GLY A 6 9.89 2.43 5.51
CA GLY A 6 11.27 1.96 5.68
C GLY A 6 12.36 2.86 5.10
N PHE A 7 11.99 3.95 4.43
CA PHE A 7 12.92 4.82 3.70
C PHE A 7 12.78 6.27 4.19
N PRO A 8 13.68 6.73 5.08
CA PRO A 8 13.60 8.07 5.68
C PRO A 8 13.56 9.20 4.65
N SER A 9 14.21 9.01 3.50
CA SER A 9 14.25 9.96 2.39
C SER A 9 12.87 10.20 1.77
N PHE A 10 12.07 9.16 1.54
CA PHE A 10 10.73 9.30 0.97
C PHE A 10 9.74 9.92 1.95
N SER A 11 9.92 9.67 3.26
CA SER A 11 9.10 10.30 4.29
C SER A 11 9.30 11.82 4.34
N ALA A 12 10.55 12.26 4.35
CA ALA A 12 10.90 13.68 4.30
C ALA A 12 10.45 14.35 2.99
N GLU A 13 10.54 13.63 1.87
CA GLU A 13 10.07 14.11 0.56
C GLU A 13 8.54 14.29 0.52
N ALA A 14 7.78 13.30 0.98
CA ALA A 14 6.33 13.36 0.98
C ALA A 14 5.80 14.49 1.86
N GLN A 15 6.41 14.71 3.03
CA GLN A 15 6.06 15.83 3.88
C GLN A 15 6.37 17.17 3.21
N ARG A 16 7.55 17.31 2.59
CA ARG A 16 7.98 18.56 1.93
C ARG A 16 7.11 18.91 0.72
N GLN A 17 6.76 17.93 -0.10
CA GLN A 17 6.05 18.17 -1.36
C GLN A 17 4.53 18.16 -1.22
N TYR A 18 4.00 17.33 -0.32
CA TYR A 18 2.56 17.04 -0.24
C TYR A 18 1.96 17.29 1.14
N GLY A 19 2.77 17.65 2.15
CA GLY A 19 2.29 17.82 3.52
C GLY A 19 1.81 16.52 4.19
N ILE A 20 2.21 15.37 3.64
CA ILE A 20 1.78 14.06 4.12
C ILE A 20 2.82 13.51 5.09
N THR A 21 2.41 13.30 6.34
CA THR A 21 3.22 12.60 7.34
C THR A 21 2.98 11.10 7.23
N LEU A 22 4.05 10.36 7.02
CA LEU A 22 4.01 8.90 6.92
C LEU A 22 4.29 8.30 8.29
N PRO A 23 3.52 7.29 8.75
CA PRO A 23 3.82 6.64 10.01
C PRO A 23 5.20 5.95 9.92
N GLY A 24 5.87 5.75 11.06
CA GLY A 24 7.22 5.16 11.10
C GLY A 24 7.25 3.64 10.92
N ALA A 25 6.09 2.97 11.04
CA ALA A 25 5.93 1.54 10.82
C ALA A 25 4.52 1.25 10.30
N LEU A 26 4.35 0.09 9.66
CA LEU A 26 3.01 -0.41 9.36
C LEU A 26 2.27 -0.73 10.66
N PRO A 27 0.95 -0.50 10.71
CA PRO A 27 0.18 -0.88 11.89
C PRO A 27 0.14 -2.41 12.02
N ASP A 28 0.20 -2.89 13.26
CA ASP A 28 0.12 -4.32 13.59
C ASP A 28 -1.27 -4.92 13.32
N ARG A 29 -2.28 -4.05 13.22
CA ARG A 29 -3.67 -4.40 12.93
C ARG A 29 -4.18 -3.65 11.72
N GLY A 30 -5.20 -4.20 11.08
CA GLY A 30 -5.87 -3.55 9.98
C GLY A 30 -6.62 -2.29 10.43
N LEU A 31 -6.38 -1.18 9.74
CA LEU A 31 -6.94 0.15 10.05
C LEU A 31 -7.51 0.86 8.82
N HIS A 32 -7.37 0.27 7.63
CA HIS A 32 -7.65 0.97 6.39
C HIS A 32 -8.91 0.43 5.73
N ASP A 33 -9.83 1.32 5.36
CA ASP A 33 -11.02 0.98 4.58
C ASP A 33 -10.74 0.89 3.07
N ALA A 34 -9.61 1.47 2.63
CA ALA A 34 -9.13 1.38 1.26
C ALA A 34 -7.61 1.29 1.17
N LEU A 35 -7.12 0.57 0.16
CA LEU A 35 -5.71 0.39 -0.14
C LEU A 35 -5.47 0.63 -1.63
N VAL A 36 -4.51 1.50 -1.94
CA VAL A 36 -4.09 1.80 -3.32
C VAL A 36 -2.68 1.29 -3.57
N VAL A 37 -2.53 0.47 -4.62
CA VAL A 37 -1.25 -0.01 -5.12
C VAL A 37 -0.82 0.90 -6.26
N ALA A 38 0.21 1.72 -6.00
CA ALA A 38 0.65 2.77 -6.93
C ALA A 38 1.98 2.46 -7.63
N VAL A 39 2.69 1.42 -7.21
CA VAL A 39 4.01 1.02 -7.73
C VAL A 39 4.11 -0.49 -7.84
N ALA A 40 4.89 -1.00 -8.80
CA ALA A 40 5.06 -2.42 -9.07
C ALA A 40 6.55 -2.82 -9.18
N HIS A 41 7.38 -2.34 -8.24
CA HIS A 41 8.78 -2.74 -8.18
C HIS A 41 8.90 -4.26 -7.93
N ASP A 42 10.01 -4.89 -8.32
CA ASP A 42 10.16 -6.35 -8.26
C ASP A 42 10.17 -6.91 -6.83
N GLU A 43 10.55 -6.08 -5.86
CA GLU A 43 10.42 -6.38 -4.43
C GLU A 43 8.94 -6.49 -3.98
N PHE A 44 8.05 -5.75 -4.66
CA PHE A 44 6.57 -5.85 -4.85
C PHE A 44 6.03 -7.22 -5.20
N LYS A 45 6.51 -7.71 -6.33
CA LYS A 45 5.89 -8.82 -7.05
C LYS A 45 5.92 -10.14 -6.27
N ARG A 46 6.81 -10.23 -5.28
CA ARG A 46 6.92 -11.39 -4.38
C ARG A 46 5.91 -11.36 -3.23
N LEU A 47 5.28 -10.23 -2.95
CA LEU A 47 4.23 -10.14 -1.93
C LEU A 47 2.89 -10.58 -2.52
N SER A 48 2.26 -11.57 -1.89
CA SER A 48 0.89 -11.95 -2.24
C SER A 48 -0.12 -10.88 -1.80
N ILE A 49 -1.35 -10.95 -2.32
CA ILE A 49 -2.46 -10.08 -1.91
C ILE A 49 -2.74 -10.15 -0.39
N ALA A 50 -2.30 -11.20 0.29
CA ALA A 50 -2.45 -11.35 1.73
C ALA A 50 -1.71 -10.25 2.52
N SER A 51 -0.57 -9.76 2.02
CA SER A 51 0.22 -8.71 2.68
C SER A 51 -0.55 -7.38 2.80
N PRO A 52 -1.05 -6.76 1.72
CA PRO A 52 -1.87 -5.56 1.85
C PRO A 52 -3.18 -5.83 2.60
N ARG A 53 -3.80 -7.01 2.44
CA ARG A 53 -5.04 -7.36 3.17
C ARG A 53 -4.87 -7.43 4.69
N ARG A 54 -3.66 -7.59 5.24
CA ARG A 54 -3.44 -7.49 6.70
C ARG A 54 -3.67 -6.07 7.24
N LEU A 55 -3.58 -5.06 6.38
CA LEU A 55 -3.81 -3.67 6.74
C LEU A 55 -5.29 -3.26 6.68
N ALA A 56 -6.16 -4.18 6.22
CA ALA A 56 -7.58 -3.98 6.03
C ALA A 56 -8.36 -4.00 7.35
N ASN A 57 -9.24 -3.03 7.57
CA ASN A 57 -10.18 -3.03 8.69
C ASN A 57 -11.45 -3.84 8.37
N GLY A 58 -11.29 -5.11 8.02
CA GLY A 58 -12.40 -5.97 7.58
C GLY A 58 -12.74 -5.78 6.10
N TRP A 59 -13.83 -5.09 5.78
CA TRP A 59 -14.20 -4.80 4.39
C TRP A 59 -13.36 -3.65 3.84
N THR A 60 -12.36 -3.97 3.04
CA THR A 60 -11.41 -3.00 2.47
C THR A 60 -11.35 -3.10 0.96
N VAL A 61 -11.46 -1.96 0.28
CA VAL A 61 -11.29 -1.87 -1.17
C VAL A 61 -9.81 -1.88 -1.49
N VAL A 62 -9.34 -2.89 -2.24
CA VAL A 62 -7.99 -2.90 -2.81
C VAL A 62 -8.08 -2.47 -4.27
N HIS A 63 -7.45 -1.35 -4.61
CA HIS A 63 -7.37 -0.85 -5.98
C HIS A 63 -5.93 -0.89 -6.48
N ASP A 64 -5.71 -1.65 -7.55
CA ASP A 64 -4.39 -1.90 -8.11
C ASP A 64 -4.17 -1.18 -9.43
N ILE A 65 -3.58 0.03 -9.33
CA ILE A 65 -3.30 0.89 -10.49
C ILE A 65 -2.21 0.28 -11.38
N LYS A 66 -1.35 -0.58 -10.84
CA LYS A 66 -0.19 -1.12 -11.56
C LYS A 66 -0.36 -2.57 -12.01
N GLY A 67 -1.51 -3.19 -11.72
CA GLY A 67 -1.85 -4.52 -12.20
C GLY A 67 -0.93 -5.63 -11.68
N MET A 68 -0.39 -5.46 -10.48
CA MET A 68 0.42 -6.47 -9.78
C MET A 68 -0.36 -7.75 -9.47
N TYR A 69 -1.63 -7.64 -9.12
CA TYR A 69 -2.45 -8.74 -8.64
C TYR A 69 -3.40 -9.28 -9.72
N GLY A 70 -3.88 -10.50 -9.52
CA GLY A 70 -4.90 -11.14 -10.35
C GLY A 70 -6.21 -10.34 -10.36
N LYS A 71 -6.99 -10.47 -11.45
CA LYS A 71 -8.26 -9.76 -11.63
C LYS A 71 -9.24 -10.02 -10.48
N ASP A 72 -9.26 -11.24 -9.98
CA ASP A 72 -10.19 -11.68 -8.92
C ASP A 72 -9.65 -11.42 -7.51
N GLU A 73 -8.43 -10.89 -7.39
CA GLU A 73 -7.80 -10.61 -6.08
C GLU A 73 -8.09 -9.20 -5.56
N VAL A 74 -8.49 -8.27 -6.45
CA VAL A 74 -8.65 -6.84 -6.19
C VAL A 74 -10.02 -6.33 -6.66
N ALA A 75 -10.50 -5.25 -6.05
CA ALA A 75 -11.79 -4.66 -6.40
C ALA A 75 -11.75 -3.87 -7.73
N GLY A 76 -10.57 -3.41 -8.14
CA GLY A 76 -10.38 -2.78 -9.43
C GLY A 76 -8.90 -2.71 -9.78
N ARG A 77 -8.60 -2.70 -11.09
CA ARG A 77 -7.26 -2.57 -11.63
C ARG A 77 -7.25 -1.85 -12.98
N LEU A 78 -6.09 -1.32 -13.34
CA LEU A 78 -5.77 -0.86 -14.70
C LEU A 78 -4.98 -1.92 -15.49
#